data_AF-A0A536S6C1-F1
#
_entry.id   AF-A0A536S6C1-F1
#
_cell.length_a   1.000
_cell.length_b   1.000
_cell.length_c   1.000
_cell.angle_alpha   90.00
_cell.angle_beta   90.00
_cell.angle_gamma   90.00
#
_symmetry.space_group_name_H-M   'P 1'
#
loop_
_entity.id
_entity.type
_entity.pdbx_description
1 polymer ?
#
loop_
_entity_poly.entity_id
_entity_poly.type
_entity_poly.pdbx_seq_one_letter_code
_entity_poly.pdbx_strand_id
1 'polypeptide(L)'
;MAKKLAEYEAKRDFKKTPEPGARVPKKAARAPRFVVQEHHARRLHWDFRLEKDGVGVSWAVPKGIPPDPKQNHLAVHVEDHPLEYFKFAGEIPKGEYGGGQVLIWDEGTYDPVKWSDREVMIDLHGNRLKGRYVLFKTNGENWMIHRMDPPQDPDRKPMPQKVEPMLARLSPKLPAPDAAWGFEFKWDGIRAVAFVEGGRVRLQSRTGEDITPRYPEIHAMGRALGSREVILDGEIVALDEKGRPSFEEIQQRMGLTSESEIRRKMKN
;
A
#
# COMPACT_ATOMS: atom_id res chain seq x y z
N MET A 1 33.43 14.47 12.02
CA MET A 1 32.43 13.92 11.07
C MET A 1 31.11 13.85 11.79
N ALA A 2 30.04 14.45 11.25
CA ALA A 2 28.70 14.25 11.79
C ALA A 2 28.36 12.75 11.73
N LYS A 3 27.76 12.20 12.79
CA LYS A 3 27.37 10.79 12.87
C LYS A 3 26.25 10.58 11.82
N LYS A 4 26.50 9.81 10.75
CA LYS A 4 25.57 9.64 9.62
C LYS A 4 24.13 9.26 10.02
N LEU A 5 23.97 8.60 11.16
CA LEU A 5 22.68 8.14 11.69
C LEU A 5 22.18 9.00 12.88
N ALA A 6 22.67 10.23 13.05
CA ALA A 6 22.29 11.09 14.18
C ALA A 6 20.79 11.44 14.19
N GLU A 7 20.23 11.79 13.04
CA GLU A 7 18.80 12.11 12.93
C GLU A 7 17.93 10.87 13.18
N TYR A 8 18.38 9.71 12.70
CA TYR A 8 17.74 8.43 12.99
C TYR A 8 17.68 8.15 14.49
N GLU A 9 18.83 8.22 15.16
CA GLU A 9 18.95 7.99 16.61
C GLU A 9 18.13 8.99 17.43
N ALA A 10 18.08 10.25 17.02
CA ALA A 10 17.31 11.29 17.71
C ALA A 10 15.79 11.09 17.63
N LYS A 11 15.29 10.37 16.62
CA LYS A 11 13.85 10.13 16.40
C LYS A 11 13.33 8.85 17.07
N ARG A 12 14.17 8.02 17.71
CA ARG A 12 13.77 6.72 18.27
C ARG A 12 14.06 6.60 19.77
N ASP A 13 13.16 5.93 20.47
CA ASP A 13 13.41 5.41 21.82
C ASP A 13 13.60 3.88 21.76
N PHE A 14 14.85 3.42 21.67
CA PHE A 14 15.19 1.99 21.55
C PHE A 14 14.83 1.14 22.78
N LYS A 15 14.30 1.74 23.86
CA LYS A 15 13.70 0.98 24.96
C LYS A 15 12.26 0.59 24.67
N LYS A 16 11.61 1.28 23.72
CA LYS A 16 10.20 1.09 23.35
C LYS A 16 10.05 0.44 21.99
N THR A 17 10.88 0.82 21.02
CA THR A 17 10.81 0.28 19.67
C THR A 17 11.69 -0.98 19.52
N PRO A 18 11.23 -2.02 18.80
CA PRO A 18 12.05 -3.17 18.44
C PRO A 18 13.02 -2.87 17.27
N GLU A 19 13.05 -1.63 16.78
CA GLU A 19 13.95 -1.21 15.72
C GLU A 19 15.44 -1.29 16.12
N PRO A 20 16.35 -1.61 15.19
CA PRO A 20 17.78 -1.71 15.47
C PRO A 20 18.44 -0.36 15.77
N GLY A 21 19.49 -0.37 16.59
CA GLY A 21 20.23 0.84 16.95
C GLY A 21 21.03 1.45 15.79
N ALA A 22 21.48 2.70 15.99
CA ALA A 22 22.25 3.50 15.02
C ALA A 22 23.70 3.01 14.85
N ARG A 23 23.90 1.84 14.25
CA ARG A 23 25.22 1.25 13.95
C ARG A 23 25.56 1.32 12.47
N VAL A 24 26.77 1.79 12.18
CA VAL A 24 27.37 1.77 10.83
C VAL A 24 28.42 0.66 10.78
N PRO A 25 28.32 -0.33 9.88
CA PRO A 25 29.31 -1.39 9.78
C PRO A 25 30.67 -0.87 9.31
N LYS A 26 31.74 -1.52 9.78
CA LYS A 26 33.14 -1.14 9.50
C LYS A 26 33.63 -1.56 8.09
N LYS A 27 32.95 -2.49 7.43
CA LYS A 27 33.30 -3.00 6.10
C LYS A 27 32.09 -2.87 5.16
N ALA A 28 32.34 -2.45 3.94
CA ALA A 28 31.34 -2.41 2.88
C ALA A 28 30.99 -3.82 2.39
N ALA A 29 29.74 -4.04 1.98
CA ALA A 29 29.33 -5.27 1.31
C ALA A 29 29.97 -5.38 -0.09
N ARG A 30 30.06 -6.61 -0.62
CA ARG A 30 30.59 -6.87 -1.98
C ARG A 30 29.70 -6.30 -3.09
N ALA A 31 28.39 -6.28 -2.88
CA ALA A 31 27.40 -5.64 -3.73
C ALA A 31 26.42 -4.87 -2.83
N PRO A 32 26.04 -3.63 -3.18
CA PRO A 32 25.13 -2.85 -2.35
C PRO A 32 23.72 -3.46 -2.44
N ARG A 33 23.03 -3.44 -1.31
CA ARG A 33 21.70 -4.04 -1.14
C ARG A 33 20.62 -2.98 -1.21
N PHE A 34 19.40 -3.40 -1.49
CA PHE A 34 18.22 -2.58 -1.28
C PHE A 34 17.17 -3.36 -0.50
N VAL A 35 16.26 -2.62 0.12
CA VAL A 35 15.01 -3.17 0.64
C VAL A 35 13.86 -2.24 0.28
N VAL A 36 12.70 -2.81 0.05
CA VAL A 36 11.42 -2.12 0.02
C VAL A 36 10.58 -2.69 1.16
N GLN A 37 10.22 -1.84 2.11
CA GLN A 37 9.36 -2.19 3.22
C GLN A 37 7.96 -1.65 3.00
N GLU A 38 6.93 -2.50 3.07
CA GLU A 38 5.54 -2.07 3.10
C GLU A 38 5.19 -1.67 4.53
N HIS A 39 4.78 -0.42 4.71
CA HIS A 39 4.62 0.21 6.02
C HIS A 39 3.18 0.66 6.26
N HIS A 40 2.47 -0.09 7.10
CA HIS A 40 1.09 0.13 7.53
C HIS A 40 1.06 1.11 8.72
N ALA A 41 1.59 2.32 8.49
CA ALA A 41 1.50 3.42 9.44
C ALA A 41 0.11 4.09 9.38
N ARG A 42 0.00 5.36 9.83
CA ARG A 42 -1.24 6.16 9.65
C ARG A 42 -1.74 6.19 8.21
N ARG A 43 -0.81 6.12 7.25
CA ARG A 43 -1.05 5.96 5.82
C ARG A 43 -0.15 4.85 5.31
N LEU A 44 -0.70 3.94 4.52
CA LEU A 44 0.09 2.93 3.83
C LEU A 44 1.06 3.62 2.87
N HIS A 45 2.33 3.21 2.92
CA HIS A 45 3.38 3.62 2.01
C HIS A 45 4.46 2.54 1.93
N TRP A 46 5.41 2.71 1.01
CA TRP A 46 6.56 1.83 0.88
C TRP A 46 7.83 2.61 1.17
N ASP A 47 8.63 2.14 2.12
CA ASP A 47 9.95 2.70 2.38
C ASP A 47 10.97 2.00 1.48
N PHE A 48 11.54 2.76 0.53
CA PHE A 48 12.58 2.30 -0.38
C PHE A 48 13.94 2.73 0.13
N ARG A 49 14.85 1.76 0.32
CA ARG A 49 16.15 2.02 0.94
C ARG A 49 17.27 1.41 0.13
N LEU A 50 18.33 2.17 -0.06
CA LEU A 50 19.52 1.79 -0.81
C LEU A 50 20.75 1.85 0.10
N GLU A 51 21.51 0.76 0.16
CA GLU A 51 22.77 0.71 0.90
C GLU A 51 23.83 1.58 0.21
N LYS A 52 24.20 2.70 0.83
CA LYS A 52 25.30 3.56 0.37
C LYS A 52 26.15 4.02 1.54
N ASP A 53 27.47 3.85 1.40
CA ASP A 53 28.48 4.28 2.38
C ASP A 53 28.18 3.86 3.84
N GLY A 54 27.65 2.65 4.01
CA GLY A 54 27.37 2.03 5.30
C GLY A 54 26.02 2.40 5.94
N VAL A 55 25.16 3.14 5.23
CA VAL A 55 23.80 3.50 5.67
C VAL A 55 22.77 3.18 4.59
N GLY A 56 21.50 3.13 4.97
CA GLY A 56 20.36 2.99 4.08
C GLY A 56 19.77 4.34 3.73
N VAL A 57 20.16 4.89 2.58
CA VAL A 57 19.55 6.14 2.06
C VAL A 57 18.11 5.82 1.67
N SER A 58 17.17 6.60 2.20
CA SER A 58 15.78 6.16 2.32
C SER A 58 14.78 7.17 1.75
N TRP A 59 13.74 6.63 1.10
CA TRP A 59 12.59 7.40 0.63
C TRP A 59 11.28 6.69 0.98
N ALA A 60 10.30 7.44 1.49
CA ALA A 60 8.92 6.98 1.61
C ALA A 60 8.18 7.21 0.28
N VAL A 61 7.58 6.17 -0.29
CA VAL A 61 6.92 6.17 -1.60
C VAL A 61 5.43 5.85 -1.44
N PRO A 62 4.53 6.84 -1.35
CA PRO A 62 3.12 6.64 -0.97
C PRO A 62 2.26 5.83 -1.94
N LYS A 63 2.72 5.63 -3.18
CA LYS A 63 2.04 4.83 -4.21
C LYS A 63 2.81 3.55 -4.58
N GLY A 64 3.83 3.19 -3.80
CA GLY A 64 4.71 2.07 -4.10
C GLY A 64 5.70 2.39 -5.22
N ILE A 65 6.56 1.44 -5.58
CA ILE A 65 7.56 1.63 -6.65
C ILE A 65 6.88 1.45 -8.01
N PRO A 66 7.08 2.36 -8.98
CA PRO A 66 6.36 2.31 -10.26
C PRO A 66 6.79 1.07 -11.07
N PRO A 67 5.85 0.24 -11.53
CA PRO A 67 6.15 -0.95 -12.34
C PRO A 67 6.23 -0.66 -13.84
N ASP A 68 5.87 0.55 -14.27
CA ASP A 68 5.74 0.98 -15.67
C ASP A 68 6.31 2.42 -15.85
N PRO A 69 6.95 2.74 -16.99
CA PRO A 69 7.59 4.03 -17.24
C PRO A 69 6.62 5.20 -17.51
N LYS A 70 5.33 4.96 -17.75
CA LYS A 70 4.36 6.03 -18.07
C LYS A 70 3.98 6.87 -16.86
N GLN A 71 4.29 6.41 -15.64
CA GLN A 71 3.92 7.09 -14.41
C GLN A 71 5.12 7.26 -13.48
N ASN A 72 5.26 8.47 -12.97
CA ASN A 72 6.23 8.78 -11.92
C ASN A 72 5.52 8.72 -10.56
N HIS A 73 6.17 8.15 -9.56
CA HIS A 73 5.65 8.15 -8.19
C HIS A 73 6.44 9.13 -7.33
N LEU A 74 5.75 9.83 -6.42
CA LEU A 74 6.39 10.68 -5.42
C LEU A 74 7.24 9.82 -4.49
N ALA A 75 8.48 10.23 -4.28
CA ALA A 75 9.41 9.67 -3.31
C ALA A 75 9.81 10.78 -2.33
N VAL A 76 9.43 10.66 -1.06
CA VAL A 76 9.76 11.65 -0.03
C VAL A 76 11.04 11.18 0.64
N HIS A 77 12.13 11.94 0.50
CA HIS A 77 13.38 11.61 1.19
C HIS A 77 13.19 11.70 2.70
N VAL A 78 13.64 10.67 3.42
CA VAL A 78 13.60 10.58 4.88
C VAL A 78 15.01 10.37 5.43
N GLU A 79 15.17 10.33 6.74
CA GLU A 79 16.49 10.12 7.34
C GLU A 79 17.14 8.79 6.92
N ASP A 80 18.47 8.74 6.94
CA ASP A 80 19.22 7.51 6.69
C ASP A 80 18.97 6.47 7.79
N HIS A 81 18.90 5.19 7.41
CA HIS A 81 18.64 4.10 8.34
C HIS A 81 19.88 3.20 8.52
N PRO A 82 20.05 2.53 9.67
CA PRO A 82 21.11 1.53 9.84
C PRO A 82 20.88 0.34 8.89
N LEU A 83 21.95 -0.29 8.39
CA LEU A 83 21.82 -1.44 7.48
C LEU A 83 21.18 -2.68 8.13
N GLU A 84 21.20 -2.77 9.46
CA GLU A 84 20.45 -3.78 10.21
C GLU A 84 18.93 -3.61 10.01
N TYR A 85 18.46 -2.38 9.76
CA TYR A 85 17.06 -2.06 9.51
C TYR A 85 16.51 -2.74 8.24
N PHE A 86 17.37 -3.11 7.29
CA PHE A 86 16.94 -3.76 6.07
C PHE A 86 16.28 -5.11 6.33
N LYS A 87 16.59 -5.73 7.47
CA LYS A 87 16.02 -7.02 7.90
C LYS A 87 14.83 -6.85 8.84
N PHE A 88 14.46 -5.63 9.19
CA PHE A 88 13.38 -5.38 10.12
C PHE A 88 12.02 -5.64 9.46
N ALA A 89 11.24 -6.52 10.08
CA ALA A 89 9.83 -6.71 9.84
C ALA A 89 9.18 -6.97 11.20
N GLY A 90 8.07 -6.28 11.49
CA GLY A 90 7.46 -6.30 12.81
C GLY A 90 6.52 -5.12 13.02
N GLU A 91 6.03 -4.97 14.25
CA GLU A 91 5.16 -3.86 14.63
C GLU A 91 5.97 -2.80 15.39
N ILE A 92 5.94 -1.57 14.89
CA ILE A 92 6.46 -0.39 15.61
C ILE A 92 5.31 0.13 16.50
N PRO A 93 5.51 0.23 17.82
CA PRO A 93 4.44 0.59 18.74
C PRO A 93 3.73 1.90 18.40
N LYS A 94 2.43 1.95 18.67
CA LYS A 94 1.63 3.16 18.49
C LYS A 94 2.18 4.30 19.36
N GLY A 95 2.41 5.46 18.74
CA GLY A 95 2.92 6.66 19.41
C GLY A 95 4.41 6.88 19.16
N GLU A 96 5.15 5.83 18.79
CA GLU A 96 6.53 5.96 18.31
C GLU A 96 6.56 6.58 16.90
N TYR A 97 7.71 7.14 16.53
CA TYR A 97 7.93 7.67 15.19
C TYR A 97 7.88 6.53 14.18
N GLY A 98 7.01 6.63 13.18
CA GLY A 98 6.77 5.54 12.25
C GLY A 98 5.96 4.37 12.84
N GLY A 99 5.15 4.59 13.89
CA GLY A 99 4.29 3.53 14.44
C GLY A 99 3.36 2.90 13.38
N GLY A 100 3.35 1.56 13.34
CA GLY A 100 2.67 0.76 12.32
C GLY A 100 3.32 -0.60 12.11
N GLN A 101 2.65 -1.47 11.34
CA GLN A 101 3.23 -2.75 10.92
C GLN A 101 4.16 -2.54 9.72
N VAL A 102 5.33 -3.16 9.76
CA VAL A 102 6.34 -3.13 8.70
C VAL A 102 6.56 -4.56 8.18
N LEU A 103 6.45 -4.73 6.86
CA LEU A 103 6.69 -5.99 6.16
C LEU A 103 7.79 -5.79 5.12
N ILE A 104 8.64 -6.79 4.88
CA ILE A 104 9.56 -6.78 3.75
C ILE A 104 8.74 -7.11 2.49
N TRP A 105 8.59 -6.14 1.60
CA TRP A 105 7.84 -6.28 0.36
C TRP A 105 8.72 -6.84 -0.76
N ASP A 106 9.95 -6.34 -0.86
CA ASP A 106 10.99 -6.85 -1.74
C ASP A 106 12.37 -6.54 -1.18
N GLU A 107 13.36 -7.33 -1.56
CA GLU A 107 14.76 -7.12 -1.18
C GLU A 107 15.67 -7.72 -2.25
N GLY A 108 16.90 -7.22 -2.31
CA GLY A 108 17.89 -7.72 -3.27
C GLY A 108 19.16 -6.89 -3.29
N THR A 109 19.86 -6.97 -4.41
CA THR A 109 21.04 -6.15 -4.71
C THR A 109 20.74 -5.15 -5.82
N TYR A 110 21.60 -4.16 -5.99
CA TYR A 110 21.50 -3.25 -7.11
C TYR A 110 22.88 -2.87 -7.64
N ASP A 111 22.94 -2.47 -8.91
CA ASP A 111 24.13 -1.85 -9.49
C ASP A 111 23.94 -0.33 -9.57
N PRO A 112 24.85 0.48 -9.02
CA PRO A 112 24.78 1.93 -9.17
C PRO A 112 25.17 2.35 -10.59
N VAL A 113 24.31 3.12 -11.26
CA VAL A 113 24.58 3.70 -12.58
C VAL A 113 25.03 5.15 -12.43
N LYS A 114 24.32 5.94 -11.60
CA LYS A 114 24.65 7.33 -11.28
C LYS A 114 24.18 7.67 -9.88
N TRP A 115 24.99 8.45 -9.15
CA TRP A 115 24.62 8.90 -7.81
C TRP A 115 25.06 10.35 -7.59
N SER A 116 24.10 11.22 -7.32
CA SER A 116 24.31 12.65 -7.04
C SER A 116 23.21 13.17 -6.14
N ASP A 117 23.37 14.40 -5.65
CA ASP A 117 22.42 15.04 -4.72
C ASP A 117 21.05 15.35 -5.34
N ARG A 118 20.93 15.23 -6.66
CA ARG A 118 19.70 15.51 -7.43
C ARG A 118 19.16 14.30 -8.18
N GLU A 119 19.95 13.26 -8.36
CA GLU A 119 19.61 12.11 -9.19
C GLU A 119 20.37 10.87 -8.72
N VAL A 120 19.63 9.77 -8.54
CA VAL A 120 20.14 8.44 -8.21
C VAL A 120 19.56 7.45 -9.23
N MET A 121 20.41 6.89 -10.09
CA MET A 121 20.05 5.89 -11.10
C MET A 121 20.70 4.56 -10.76
N ILE A 122 19.91 3.49 -10.78
CA ILE A 122 20.29 2.16 -10.31
C ILE A 122 19.62 1.07 -11.15
N ASP A 123 20.27 -0.08 -11.25
CA ASP A 123 19.69 -1.31 -11.80
C ASP A 123 19.35 -2.25 -10.64
N LEU A 124 18.06 -2.52 -10.42
CA LEU A 124 17.58 -3.36 -9.31
C LEU A 124 17.56 -4.83 -9.69
N HIS A 125 17.98 -5.68 -8.74
CA HIS A 125 17.99 -7.14 -8.83
C HIS A 125 17.27 -7.76 -7.63
N GLY A 126 15.94 -7.59 -7.58
CA GLY A 126 15.06 -8.13 -6.54
C GLY A 126 14.25 -9.34 -7.00
N ASN A 127 13.38 -9.82 -6.09
CA ASN A 127 12.39 -10.83 -6.42
C ASN A 127 11.21 -10.20 -7.17
N ARG A 128 10.79 -9.00 -6.74
CA ARG A 128 9.68 -8.26 -7.34
C ARG A 128 10.14 -7.12 -8.24
N LEU A 129 11.16 -6.36 -7.86
CA LEU A 129 11.67 -5.23 -8.64
C LEU A 129 12.89 -5.65 -9.43
N LYS A 130 12.81 -5.49 -10.75
CA LYS A 130 13.93 -5.77 -11.65
C LYS A 130 14.07 -4.69 -12.70
N GLY A 131 15.31 -4.33 -13.03
CA GLY A 131 15.62 -3.38 -14.10
C GLY A 131 15.94 -1.97 -13.60
N ARG A 132 16.04 -1.03 -14.52
CA ARG A 132 16.57 0.32 -14.28
C ARG A 132 15.53 1.28 -13.73
N TYR A 133 15.93 1.98 -12.67
CA TYR A 133 15.15 3.02 -12.00
C TYR A 133 15.98 4.29 -11.82
N VAL A 134 15.28 5.42 -11.80
CA VAL A 134 15.86 6.71 -11.45
C VAL A 134 15.00 7.41 -10.39
N LEU A 135 15.64 7.84 -9.31
CA LEU A 135 15.13 8.82 -8.36
C LEU A 135 15.70 10.18 -8.75
N PHE A 136 14.86 11.20 -8.88
CA PHE A 136 15.32 12.56 -9.21
C PHE A 136 14.54 13.63 -8.46
N LYS A 137 15.23 14.73 -8.10
CA LYS A 137 14.60 15.90 -7.48
C LYS A 137 13.80 16.70 -8.50
N THR A 138 12.57 17.04 -8.13
CA THR A 138 11.76 18.06 -8.82
C THR A 138 12.02 19.43 -8.20
N ASN A 139 11.27 20.46 -8.58
CA ASN A 139 11.41 21.78 -7.96
C ASN A 139 11.09 21.69 -6.45
N GLY A 140 12.03 22.14 -5.60
CA GLY A 140 11.96 22.00 -4.15
C GLY A 140 12.70 20.77 -3.61
N GLU A 141 12.20 20.20 -2.50
CA GLU A 141 12.80 19.03 -1.82
C GLU A 141 12.16 17.69 -2.23
N ASN A 142 11.16 17.71 -3.10
CA ASN A 142 10.42 16.50 -3.49
C ASN A 142 11.22 15.68 -4.52
N TRP A 143 11.39 14.38 -4.24
CA TRP A 143 11.89 13.43 -5.22
C TRP A 143 10.76 12.72 -5.94
N MET A 144 11.04 12.26 -7.15
CA MET A 144 10.20 11.34 -7.90
C MET A 144 11.02 10.09 -8.20
N ILE A 145 10.36 8.93 -8.25
CA ILE A 145 10.92 7.69 -8.77
C ILE A 145 10.26 7.36 -10.11
N HIS A 146 11.06 6.92 -11.07
CA HIS A 146 10.65 6.54 -12.41
C HIS A 146 11.35 5.25 -12.82
N ARG A 147 10.62 4.36 -13.48
CA ARG A 147 11.17 3.18 -14.14
C ARG A 147 11.66 3.58 -15.52
N MET A 148 12.93 3.33 -15.84
CA MET A 148 13.52 3.65 -17.15
C MET A 148 13.27 2.54 -18.18
N ASP A 149 13.24 1.29 -17.71
CA ASP A 149 13.02 0.13 -18.57
C ASP A 149 11.55 0.03 -19.02
N PRO A 150 11.26 -0.73 -20.08
CA PRO A 150 9.90 -1.12 -20.43
C PRO A 150 9.13 -1.72 -19.23
N PRO A 151 7.79 -1.75 -19.30
CA PRO A 151 6.95 -2.27 -18.22
C PRO A 151 7.43 -3.67 -17.82
N GLN A 152 7.53 -3.92 -16.51
CA GLN A 152 8.02 -5.21 -16.04
C GLN A 152 7.10 -6.36 -16.46
N ASP A 153 5.79 -6.08 -16.54
CA ASP A 153 4.78 -6.93 -17.14
C ASP A 153 4.16 -6.16 -18.32
N PRO A 154 4.56 -6.45 -19.56
CA PRO A 154 4.05 -5.76 -20.76
C PRO A 154 2.56 -5.97 -21.00
N ASP A 155 2.01 -7.09 -20.53
CA ASP A 155 0.60 -7.48 -20.72
C ASP A 155 -0.29 -6.92 -19.60
N ARG A 156 0.30 -6.30 -18.58
CA ARG A 156 -0.44 -5.69 -17.48
C ARG A 156 -1.36 -4.58 -18.00
N LYS A 157 -2.65 -4.79 -17.78
CA LYS A 157 -3.67 -3.78 -18.03
C LYS A 157 -3.75 -2.84 -16.83
N PRO A 158 -3.93 -1.53 -17.03
CA PRO A 158 -4.17 -0.60 -15.93
C PRO A 158 -5.47 -0.97 -15.21
N MET A 159 -5.57 -0.60 -13.93
CA MET A 159 -6.80 -0.75 -13.17
C MET A 159 -7.97 -0.07 -13.93
N PRO A 160 -9.02 -0.82 -14.31
CA PRO A 160 -10.14 -0.23 -15.04
C PRO A 160 -10.87 0.80 -14.18
N GLN A 161 -11.36 1.86 -14.81
CA GLN A 161 -12.11 2.91 -14.11
C GLN A 161 -13.52 2.44 -13.72
N LYS A 162 -14.11 1.52 -14.49
CA LYS A 162 -15.43 0.96 -14.24
C LYS A 162 -15.45 -0.53 -14.59
N VAL A 163 -16.17 -1.30 -13.77
CA VAL A 163 -16.52 -2.69 -14.03
C VAL A 163 -18.01 -2.84 -13.75
N GLU A 164 -18.73 -3.50 -14.66
CA GLU A 164 -20.12 -3.84 -14.41
C GLU A 164 -20.19 -5.01 -13.44
N PRO A 165 -20.98 -4.91 -12.35
CA PRO A 165 -21.11 -6.01 -11.41
C PRO A 165 -21.78 -7.22 -12.08
N MET A 166 -21.40 -8.41 -11.65
CA MET A 166 -22.02 -9.66 -12.05
C MET A 166 -23.40 -9.79 -11.41
N LEU A 167 -24.44 -9.45 -12.18
CA LEU A 167 -25.81 -9.45 -11.71
C LEU A 167 -26.43 -10.85 -11.75
N ALA A 168 -27.10 -11.23 -10.66
CA ALA A 168 -27.96 -12.40 -10.64
C ALA A 168 -29.09 -12.26 -11.68
N ARG A 169 -29.39 -13.34 -12.39
CA ARG A 169 -30.53 -13.43 -13.30
C ARG A 169 -31.64 -14.22 -12.62
N LEU A 170 -32.88 -13.76 -12.76
CA LEU A 170 -34.03 -14.51 -12.27
C LEU A 170 -34.10 -15.85 -13.01
N SER A 171 -34.09 -16.96 -12.26
CA SER A 171 -34.26 -18.30 -12.80
C SER A 171 -35.40 -19.01 -12.07
N PRO A 172 -36.34 -19.65 -12.78
CA PRO A 172 -37.41 -20.42 -12.16
C PRO A 172 -36.93 -21.77 -11.61
N LYS A 173 -35.70 -22.21 -11.96
CA LYS A 173 -35.11 -23.47 -11.52
C LYS A 173 -33.69 -23.23 -11.03
N LEU A 174 -33.30 -23.99 -10.01
CA LEU A 174 -31.90 -24.04 -9.58
C LEU A 174 -31.04 -24.67 -10.68
N PRO A 175 -29.79 -24.22 -10.84
CA PRO A 175 -28.88 -24.79 -11.82
C PRO A 175 -28.50 -26.23 -11.43
N ALA A 176 -28.38 -27.10 -12.44
CA ALA A 176 -28.03 -28.52 -12.27
C ALA A 176 -26.74 -28.86 -13.04
N PRO A 177 -25.97 -29.87 -12.61
CA PRO A 177 -26.18 -30.68 -11.40
C PRO A 177 -25.78 -29.91 -10.13
N ASP A 178 -26.50 -30.12 -9.03
CA ASP A 178 -26.28 -29.42 -7.75
C ASP A 178 -24.83 -29.49 -7.28
N ALA A 179 -24.15 -30.62 -7.49
CA ALA A 179 -22.75 -30.83 -7.11
C ALA A 179 -21.75 -29.90 -7.81
N ALA A 180 -22.14 -29.23 -8.90
CA ALA A 180 -21.31 -28.27 -9.61
C ALA A 180 -21.39 -26.84 -9.04
N TRP A 181 -22.25 -26.59 -8.03
CA TRP A 181 -22.56 -25.25 -7.55
C TRP A 181 -22.40 -25.11 -6.04
N GLY A 182 -21.81 -23.99 -5.62
CA GLY A 182 -21.92 -23.50 -4.25
C GLY A 182 -23.15 -22.61 -4.13
N PHE A 183 -23.94 -22.79 -3.07
CA PHE A 183 -25.09 -21.93 -2.77
C PHE A 183 -24.72 -20.98 -1.64
N GLU A 184 -25.03 -19.71 -1.81
CA GLU A 184 -24.83 -18.66 -0.81
C GLU A 184 -26.17 -18.03 -0.45
N PHE A 185 -26.32 -17.63 0.82
CA PHE A 185 -27.46 -16.82 1.22
C PHE A 185 -27.44 -15.49 0.47
N LYS A 186 -28.62 -15.05 0.02
CA LYS A 186 -28.77 -13.70 -0.50
C LYS A 186 -28.60 -12.74 0.67
N TRP A 187 -27.51 -11.99 0.64
CA TRP A 187 -27.31 -10.86 1.52
C TRP A 187 -28.19 -9.70 1.02
N ASP A 188 -28.96 -9.06 1.89
CA ASP A 188 -29.79 -7.91 1.54
C ASP A 188 -29.03 -6.62 1.90
N GLY A 189 -28.27 -6.10 0.94
CA GLY A 189 -27.39 -4.95 1.15
C GLY A 189 -27.23 -4.07 -0.09
N ILE A 190 -26.07 -3.43 -0.18
CA ILE A 190 -25.73 -2.50 -1.25
C ILE A 190 -24.63 -3.09 -2.10
N ARG A 191 -24.96 -3.45 -3.35
CA ARG A 191 -23.98 -3.94 -4.32
C ARG A 191 -22.90 -2.89 -4.56
N ALA A 192 -21.65 -3.29 -4.38
CA ALA A 192 -20.48 -2.45 -4.59
C ALA A 192 -19.36 -3.23 -5.28
N VAL A 193 -18.70 -2.57 -6.23
CA VAL A 193 -17.43 -3.02 -6.80
C VAL A 193 -16.31 -2.25 -6.11
N ALA A 194 -15.45 -2.96 -5.38
CA ALA A 194 -14.28 -2.39 -4.72
C ALA A 194 -13.05 -2.56 -5.59
N PHE A 195 -12.42 -1.44 -5.95
CA PHE A 195 -11.13 -1.38 -6.61
C PHE A 195 -10.09 -1.10 -5.53
N VAL A 196 -9.12 -2.00 -5.37
CA VAL A 196 -8.04 -1.83 -4.42
C VAL A 196 -6.72 -1.73 -5.17
N GLU A 197 -6.04 -0.61 -5.00
CA GLU A 197 -4.74 -0.32 -5.64
C GLU A 197 -3.88 0.52 -4.69
N GLY A 198 -2.64 0.07 -4.45
CA GLY A 198 -1.74 0.72 -3.49
C GLY A 198 -2.36 0.89 -2.10
N GLY A 199 -3.12 -0.12 -1.67
CA GLY A 199 -3.94 -0.17 -0.45
C GLY A 199 -4.97 0.94 -0.26
N ARG A 200 -5.32 1.65 -1.33
CA ARG A 200 -6.48 2.55 -1.36
C ARG A 200 -7.68 1.79 -1.91
N VAL A 201 -8.83 1.99 -1.29
CA VAL A 201 -10.10 1.44 -1.76
C VAL A 201 -10.88 2.54 -2.47
N ARG A 202 -11.39 2.23 -3.65
CA ARG A 202 -12.42 3.00 -4.34
C ARG A 202 -13.63 2.10 -4.54
N LEU A 203 -14.81 2.56 -4.14
CA LEU A 203 -16.06 1.81 -4.22
C LEU A 203 -16.95 2.41 -5.30
N GLN A 204 -17.49 1.56 -6.18
CA GLN A 204 -18.51 1.92 -7.14
C GLN A 204 -19.82 1.21 -6.84
N SER A 205 -20.94 1.92 -6.92
CA SER A 205 -22.27 1.34 -6.83
C SER A 205 -22.58 0.48 -8.06
N ARG A 206 -23.73 -0.21 -8.01
CA ARG A 206 -24.28 -0.95 -9.16
C ARG A 206 -24.35 -0.13 -10.47
N THR A 207 -24.59 1.18 -10.39
CA THR A 207 -24.70 2.06 -11.57
C THR A 207 -23.36 2.68 -11.98
N GLY A 208 -22.31 2.47 -11.18
CA GLY A 208 -20.97 3.04 -11.39
C GLY A 208 -20.72 4.35 -10.65
N GLU A 209 -21.62 4.78 -9.76
CA GLU A 209 -21.42 5.96 -8.93
C GLU A 209 -20.32 5.71 -7.89
N ASP A 210 -19.43 6.69 -7.66
CA ASP A 210 -18.46 6.61 -6.56
C ASP A 210 -19.18 6.73 -5.20
N ILE A 211 -19.14 5.65 -4.44
CA ILE A 211 -19.74 5.54 -3.11
C ILE A 211 -18.67 5.39 -2.02
N THR A 212 -17.39 5.61 -2.36
CA THR A 212 -16.26 5.48 -1.43
C THR A 212 -16.46 6.29 -0.14
N PRO A 213 -16.86 7.58 -0.18
CA PRO A 213 -17.03 8.37 1.04
C PRO A 213 -18.16 7.86 1.94
N ARG A 214 -19.07 7.03 1.40
CA ARG A 214 -20.24 6.52 2.13
C ARG A 214 -19.90 5.37 3.08
N TYR A 215 -18.77 4.70 2.89
CA TYR A 215 -18.36 3.50 3.64
C TYR A 215 -16.89 3.55 4.09
N PRO A 216 -16.51 4.53 4.93
CA PRO A 216 -15.12 4.70 5.36
C PRO A 216 -14.54 3.50 6.14
N GLU A 217 -15.38 2.69 6.77
CA GLU A 217 -14.98 1.44 7.44
C GLU A 217 -14.35 0.43 6.47
N ILE A 218 -14.77 0.45 5.21
CA ILE A 218 -14.29 -0.47 4.17
C ILE A 218 -12.85 -0.12 3.75
N HIS A 219 -12.36 1.08 4.05
CA HIS A 219 -10.95 1.44 3.81
C HIS A 219 -9.96 0.53 4.54
N ALA A 220 -10.36 -0.14 5.62
CA ALA A 220 -9.52 -1.13 6.30
C ALA A 220 -9.13 -2.30 5.38
N MET A 221 -10.00 -2.65 4.43
CA MET A 221 -9.72 -3.68 3.43
C MET A 221 -8.52 -3.33 2.55
N GLY A 222 -8.37 -2.06 2.17
CA GLY A 222 -7.21 -1.60 1.39
C GLY A 222 -5.90 -1.84 2.13
N ARG A 223 -5.87 -1.60 3.44
CA ARG A 223 -4.69 -1.95 4.26
C ARG A 223 -4.46 -3.46 4.28
N ALA A 224 -5.50 -4.26 4.52
CA ALA A 224 -5.38 -5.72 4.57
C ALA A 224 -4.86 -6.33 3.25
N LEU A 225 -5.21 -5.73 2.11
CA LEU A 225 -4.76 -6.17 0.79
C LEU A 225 -3.37 -5.60 0.41
N GLY A 226 -2.90 -4.58 1.12
CA GLY A 226 -1.55 -4.04 0.96
C GLY A 226 -1.27 -3.56 -0.47
N SER A 227 -0.16 -4.02 -1.05
CA SER A 227 0.21 -3.72 -2.44
C SER A 227 -0.60 -4.48 -3.49
N ARG A 228 -1.50 -5.38 -3.10
CA ARG A 228 -2.16 -6.29 -4.04
C ARG A 228 -3.29 -5.56 -4.74
N GLU A 229 -3.25 -5.58 -6.07
CA GLU A 229 -4.28 -4.99 -6.91
C GLU A 229 -5.39 -6.00 -7.13
N VAL A 230 -6.61 -5.64 -6.72
CA VAL A 230 -7.79 -6.51 -6.87
C VAL A 230 -9.03 -5.68 -7.19
N ILE A 231 -9.95 -6.33 -7.89
CA ILE A 231 -11.33 -5.86 -8.06
C ILE A 231 -12.21 -6.89 -7.38
N LEU A 232 -13.00 -6.45 -6.41
CA LEU A 232 -13.91 -7.30 -5.66
C LEU A 232 -15.33 -6.84 -5.94
N ASP A 233 -16.15 -7.73 -6.48
CA ASP A 233 -17.56 -7.49 -6.70
C ASP A 233 -18.36 -8.19 -5.60
N GLY A 234 -19.09 -7.42 -4.81
CA GLY A 234 -19.76 -7.94 -3.63
C GLY A 234 -20.85 -7.01 -3.10
N GLU A 235 -21.28 -7.30 -1.88
CA GLU A 235 -22.40 -6.61 -1.24
C GLU A 235 -21.99 -6.10 0.14
N ILE A 236 -22.21 -4.80 0.36
CA ILE A 236 -21.99 -4.16 1.66
C ILE A 236 -23.25 -4.40 2.48
N VAL A 237 -23.09 -5.04 3.64
CA VAL A 237 -24.18 -5.33 4.57
C VAL A 237 -23.92 -4.69 5.93
N ALA A 238 -25.00 -4.26 6.59
CA ALA A 238 -24.98 -3.98 8.02
C ALA A 238 -25.44 -5.23 8.76
N LEU A 239 -24.75 -5.59 9.84
CA LEU A 239 -25.12 -6.70 10.70
C LEU A 239 -25.66 -6.16 12.03
N ASP A 240 -26.74 -6.75 12.54
CA ASP A 240 -27.27 -6.47 13.87
C ASP A 240 -26.35 -7.05 14.98
N GLU A 241 -26.70 -6.82 16.25
CA GLU A 241 -25.96 -7.33 17.41
C GLU A 241 -25.81 -8.87 17.44
N LYS A 242 -26.67 -9.59 16.71
CA LYS A 242 -26.65 -11.06 16.59
C LYS A 242 -25.94 -11.51 15.32
N GLY A 243 -25.31 -10.61 14.57
CA GLY A 243 -24.60 -10.89 13.32
C GLY A 243 -25.52 -11.12 12.13
N ARG A 244 -26.80 -10.77 12.21
CA ARG A 244 -27.77 -10.96 11.12
C ARG A 244 -27.82 -9.72 10.23
N PRO A 245 -27.94 -9.87 8.90
CA PRO A 245 -28.11 -8.73 8.01
C PRO A 245 -29.34 -7.89 8.36
N SER A 246 -29.16 -6.58 8.46
CA SER A 246 -30.23 -5.61 8.63
C SER A 246 -30.18 -4.56 7.52
N PHE A 247 -31.15 -4.63 6.61
CA PHE A 247 -31.26 -3.65 5.54
C PHE A 247 -31.72 -2.27 6.05
N GLU A 248 -32.50 -2.24 7.13
CA GLU A 248 -32.97 -0.98 7.74
C GLU A 248 -31.79 -0.13 8.23
N GLU A 249 -30.80 -0.76 8.87
CA GLU A 249 -29.59 -0.10 9.36
C GLU A 249 -28.77 0.54 8.22
N ILE A 250 -28.67 -0.15 7.07
CA ILE A 250 -27.92 0.37 5.92
C ILE A 250 -28.70 1.42 5.13
N GLN A 251 -30.03 1.32 5.09
CA GLN A 251 -30.90 2.30 4.41
C GLN A 251 -30.74 3.72 4.97
N GLN A 252 -30.57 3.86 6.29
CA GLN A 252 -30.37 5.16 6.93
C GLN A 252 -29.12 5.91 6.43
N ARG A 253 -28.16 5.20 5.83
CA ARG A 253 -26.93 5.76 5.26
C ARG A 253 -27.03 6.12 3.79
N MET A 254 -27.98 5.57 3.05
CA MET A 254 -28.07 5.76 1.59
C MET A 254 -28.19 7.23 1.16
N GLY A 255 -28.77 8.08 2.02
CA GLY A 255 -28.92 9.52 1.78
C GLY A 255 -27.75 10.41 2.26
N LEU A 256 -26.73 9.84 2.90
CA LEU A 256 -25.57 10.59 3.40
C LEU A 256 -24.43 10.55 2.38
N THR A 257 -23.83 11.70 2.10
CA THR A 257 -22.76 11.85 1.09
C THR A 257 -21.42 12.30 1.67
N SER A 258 -21.38 12.78 2.92
CA SER A 258 -20.18 13.27 3.58
C SER A 258 -19.58 12.24 4.55
N GLU A 259 -18.29 11.92 4.37
CA GLU A 259 -17.56 11.01 5.26
C GLU A 259 -17.55 11.49 6.73
N SER A 260 -17.49 12.80 6.96
CA SER A 260 -17.47 13.37 8.32
C SER A 260 -18.80 13.19 9.04
N GLU A 261 -19.92 13.31 8.33
CA GLU A 261 -21.26 13.11 8.87
C GLU A 261 -21.50 11.64 9.20
N ILE A 262 -21.04 10.74 8.33
CA ILE A 262 -21.15 9.28 8.52
C ILE A 262 -20.33 8.85 9.73
N ARG A 263 -19.06 9.29 9.84
CA ARG A 263 -18.23 8.98 11.01
C ARG A 263 -18.82 9.50 12.33
N ARG A 264 -19.57 10.60 12.31
CA ARG A 264 -20.28 11.11 13.50
C ARG A 264 -21.45 10.19 13.87
N LYS A 265 -22.24 9.72 12.89
CA LYS A 265 -23.32 8.77 13.14
C LYS A 265 -22.84 7.39 13.60
N MET A 266 -21.64 6.96 13.19
CA MET A 266 -21.05 5.68 13.63
C MET A 266 -20.59 5.66 15.09
N LYS A 267 -20.39 6.83 15.72
CA LYS A 267 -19.87 6.95 17.09
C LYS A 267 -20.97 7.06 18.15
N ASN A 268 -22.20 7.28 17.73
CA ASN A 268 -23.39 7.33 18.57
C ASN A 268 -24.09 5.99 18.50
#